data_AF-A0A7W0SWV1-F1
#
_entry.id   AF-A0A7W0SWV1-F1
#
_cell.length_a   1.000
_cell.length_b   1.000
_cell.length_c   1.000
_cell.angle_alpha   90.00
_cell.angle_beta   90.00
_cell.angle_gamma   90.00
#
_symmetry.space_group_name_H-M   'P 1'
#
loop_
_entity.id
_entity.type
_entity.pdbx_description
1 polymer ?
#
loop_
_entity_poly.entity_id
_entity_poly.type
_entity_poly.pdbx_seq_one_letter_code
_entity_poly.pdbx_strand_id
1 'polypeptide(L)' 'LANAVVPADQLAGAVQDLVAALLAAPAAAAAATKQLLLGAGDRTRTEQCAAERLAQLPLLRQFAQR' A
#
# COMPACT_ATOMS: atom_id res chain seq x y z
N LEU A 1 -18.84 4.34 1.17
CA LEU A 1 -18.81 3.42 0.00
C LEU A 1 -18.35 4.21 -1.21
N ALA A 2 -17.63 3.57 -2.14
CA ALA A 2 -16.90 4.16 -3.27
C ALA A 2 -15.74 5.09 -2.87
N ASN A 3 -14.57 4.90 -3.51
CA ASN A 3 -13.40 5.76 -3.34
C ASN A 3 -13.44 6.97 -4.30
N ALA A 4 -14.16 6.86 -5.42
CA ALA A 4 -14.35 7.92 -6.40
C ALA A 4 -15.65 7.68 -7.19
N VAL A 5 -16.23 8.75 -7.74
CA VAL A 5 -17.38 8.74 -8.65
C VAL A 5 -17.01 9.57 -9.87
N VAL A 6 -17.16 9.00 -11.06
CA VAL A 6 -16.81 9.64 -12.34
C VAL A 6 -17.94 9.44 -13.36
N PRO A 7 -18.02 10.30 -14.40
CA PRO A 7 -18.88 10.05 -15.55
C PRO A 7 -18.64 8.66 -16.16
N ALA A 8 -19.69 8.05 -16.70
CA ALA A 8 -19.64 6.66 -17.18
C ALA A 8 -18.60 6.45 -18.29
N ASP A 9 -18.45 7.43 -19.19
CA ASP A 9 -17.48 7.45 -20.28
C ASP A 9 -16.03 7.61 -19.78
N GLN A 10 -15.82 8.07 -18.55
CA GLN A 10 -14.50 8.25 -17.94
C GLN A 10 -14.09 7.09 -17.02
N LEU A 11 -14.99 6.15 -16.73
CA LEU A 11 -14.73 5.06 -15.79
C LEU A 11 -13.50 4.23 -16.18
N ALA A 12 -13.36 3.90 -17.46
CA ALA A 12 -12.21 3.13 -17.95
C ALA A 12 -10.89 3.88 -17.74
N GLY A 13 -10.86 5.18 -18.05
CA GLY A 13 -9.68 6.03 -17.82
C GLY A 13 -9.34 6.15 -16.34
N ALA A 14 -10.32 6.39 -15.47
CA ALA A 14 -10.12 6.49 -14.04
C ALA A 14 -9.56 5.19 -13.42
N VAL A 15 -10.01 4.03 -13.92
CA VAL A 15 -9.45 2.73 -13.51
C VAL A 15 -8.01 2.58 -14.00
N GLN A 16 -7.70 2.96 -15.24
CA GLN A 16 -6.34 2.91 -15.78
C GLN A 16 -5.39 3.80 -14.98
N ASP A 17 -5.80 5.02 -14.63
CA ASP A 17 -5.01 5.94 -13.83
C ASP A 17 -4.73 5.39 -12.43
N LEU A 18 -5.74 4.79 -11.79
CA LEU A 18 -5.56 4.12 -10.49
C LEU A 18 -4.58 2.95 -10.60
N VAL A 19 -4.72 2.11 -11.62
CA VAL A 19 -3.81 0.98 -11.85
C VAL A 19 -2.39 1.47 -12.11
N ALA A 20 -2.22 2.50 -12.92
CA ALA A 20 -0.91 3.11 -13.18
C ALA A 20 -0.27 3.65 -11.91
N ALA A 21 -1.04 4.36 -11.07
CA ALA A 21 -0.57 4.86 -9.78
C ALA A 21 -0.14 3.73 -8.83
N LEU A 22 -0.88 2.62 -8.79
CA LEU A 22 -0.53 1.44 -8.00
C LEU A 22 0.75 0.76 -8.51
N LEU A 23 0.92 0.65 -9.83
CA LEU A 23 2.08 0.02 -10.45
C LEU A 23 3.36 0.87 -10.38
N ALA A 24 3.22 2.19 -10.21
CA ALA A 24 4.37 3.08 -10.00
C ALA A 24 5.05 2.88 -8.63
N ALA A 25 4.33 2.33 -7.64
CA ALA A 25 4.88 2.05 -6.32
C ALA A 25 5.79 0.80 -6.33
N PRO A 26 6.87 0.76 -5.53
CA PRO A 26 7.68 -0.45 -5.38
C PRO A 26 6.84 -1.61 -4.83
N ALA A 27 6.76 -2.71 -5.59
CA ALA A 27 5.86 -3.83 -5.28
C ALA A 27 6.03 -4.39 -3.86
N ALA A 28 7.27 -4.58 -3.40
CA ALA A 28 7.56 -5.06 -2.05
C ALA A 28 7.05 -4.12 -0.95
N ALA A 29 7.22 -2.80 -1.15
CA ALA A 29 6.74 -1.78 -0.22
C ALA A 29 5.21 -1.73 -0.20
N ALA A 30 4.56 -1.74 -1.37
CA ALA A 30 3.10 -1.75 -1.48
C ALA A 30 2.48 -3.00 -0.79
N ALA A 31 3.08 -4.18 -1.00
CA ALA A 31 2.63 -5.41 -0.37
C ALA A 31 2.80 -5.38 1.17
N ALA A 32 3.96 -4.95 1.67
CA ALA A 32 4.21 -4.84 3.11
C ALA A 32 3.24 -3.85 3.78
N THR A 33 3.06 -2.66 3.20
CA THR A 33 2.11 -1.66 3.71
C THR A 33 0.68 -2.19 3.75
N LYS A 34 0.24 -2.89 2.70
CA LYS A 34 -1.09 -3.52 2.70
C LYS A 34 -1.26 -4.52 3.85
N GLN A 35 -0.26 -5.38 4.10
CA GLN A 35 -0.31 -6.35 5.20
C GLN A 35 -0.34 -5.66 6.58
N LEU A 36 0.39 -4.56 6.74
CA LEU A 36 0.37 -3.76 7.97
C LEU A 36 -1.00 -3.14 8.22
N LEU A 37 -1.63 -2.56 7.19
CA LEU A 37 -2.94 -1.93 7.29
C LEU A 37 -4.04 -2.95 7.59
N LEU A 38 -4.01 -4.12 6.95
CA LEU A 38 -5.00 -5.18 7.19
C LEU A 38 -4.95 -5.73 8.62
N GLY A 39 -3.77 -5.77 9.25
CA GLY A 39 -3.63 -6.21 10.63
C GLY A 39 -3.82 -5.11 11.68
N ALA A 40 -3.95 -3.84 11.29
CA ALA A 40 -4.00 -2.72 12.24
C ALA A 40 -5.30 -2.68 13.06
N GLY A 41 -6.39 -3.24 12.53
CA GLY A 41 -7.67 -3.33 13.26
C GLY A 41 -7.66 -4.34 14.40
N ASP A 42 -6.83 -5.38 14.30
CA ASP A 42 -6.76 -6.48 15.26
C ASP A 42 -5.63 -6.34 16.28
N ARG A 43 -4.70 -5.40 16.06
CA ARG A 43 -3.52 -5.16 16.91
C ARG A 43 -3.73 -3.97 17.83
N THR A 44 -3.15 -4.07 19.02
CA THR A 44 -2.89 -2.88 19.84
C THR A 44 -1.89 -1.95 19.13
N ARG A 45 -1.89 -0.67 19.52
CA ARG A 45 -0.92 0.32 19.00
C ARG A 45 0.53 -0.18 19.13
N THR A 46 0.89 -0.79 20.26
CA THR A 46 2.24 -1.29 20.51
C THR A 46 2.61 -2.44 19.57
N GLU A 47 1.70 -3.40 19.37
CA GLU A 47 1.90 -4.51 18.44
C GLU A 47 2.00 -4.03 16.99
N GLN A 48 1.18 -3.04 16.61
CA GLN A 48 1.26 -2.44 15.28
C GLN A 48 2.59 -1.71 15.05
N CYS A 49 3.06 -0.89 16.00
CA CYS A 49 4.38 -0.25 15.89
C CYS A 49 5.52 -1.27 15.81
N ALA A 50 5.42 -2.39 16.53
CA ALA A 50 6.40 -3.48 16.43
C ALA A 50 6.37 -4.13 15.04
N ALA A 51 5.17 -4.42 14.50
CA ALA A 51 5.00 -4.99 13.16
C ALA A 51 5.55 -4.06 12.07
N GLU A 52 5.26 -2.76 12.15
CA GLU A 52 5.77 -1.74 11.21
C GLU A 52 7.30 -1.70 11.21
N ARG A 53 7.92 -1.68 12.40
CA ARG A 53 9.38 -1.68 12.53
C ARG A 53 10.01 -2.95 11.94
N LEU A 54 9.40 -4.11 12.15
CA LEU A 54 9.88 -5.37 11.58
C LEU A 54 9.80 -5.37 10.05
N ALA A 55 8.73 -4.83 9.47
CA ALA A 55 8.56 -4.73 8.02
C ALA A 55 9.52 -3.71 7.36
N GLN A 56 9.93 -2.67 8.09
CA GLN A 56 10.78 -1.61 7.56
C GLN A 56 12.24 -2.05 7.33
N LEU A 57 12.77 -2.94 8.17
CA LEU A 57 14.16 -3.42 8.07
C LEU A 57 14.52 -4.08 6.72
N PRO A 58 13.76 -5.05 6.18
CA PRO A 58 14.06 -5.62 4.87
C PRO A 58 13.91 -4.61 3.73
N LEU A 59 12.95 -3.68 3.83
CA LEU A 59 12.74 -2.63 2.81
C LEU A 59 13.91 -1.64 2.76
N LEU A 60 14.45 -1.22 3.92
CA LEU A 60 15.63 -0.36 4.00
C LEU A 60 16.87 -1.05 3.40
N ARG A 61 17.04 -2.36 3.64
CA ARG A 61 18.13 -3.13 3.04
C ARG A 61 18.00 -3.20 1.52
N GLN A 62 16.79 -3.49 1.01
CA GLN A 62 16.54 -3.50 -0.42
C GLN A 62 16.78 -2.12 -1.05
N PHE A 63 16.39 -1.05 -0.36
CA PHE A 63 16.60 0.32 -0.82
C PHE A 63 18.09 0.68 -0.90
N ALA A 64 18.88 0.28 0.09
CA ALA A 64 20.32 0.53 0.11
C ALA A 64 21.11 -0.26 -0.95
N GLN A 65 20.48 -1.25 -1.59
CA GLN A 65 21.08 -2.09 -2.64
C GLN A 65 20.69 -1.67 -4.07
N ARG A 66 19.88 -0.61 -4.19
CA ARG A 66 19.45 -0.01 -5.46
C ARG A 66 20.37 1.15 -5.84
#